data_AF-A0A7W7R6Q0-F1
#
_entry.id   AF-A0A7W7R6Q0-F1
#
_cell.length_a   1.000
_cell.length_b   1.000
_cell.length_c   1.000
_cell.angle_alpha   90.00
_cell.angle_beta   90.00
_cell.angle_gamma   90.00
#
_symmetry.space_group_name_H-M   'P 1'
#
loop_
_entity.id
_entity.type
_entity.pdbx_description
1 polymer ?
#
loop_
_entity_poly.entity_id
_entity_poly.type
_entity_poly.pdbx_seq_one_letter_code
_entity_poly.pdbx_strand_id
1 'polypeptide(L)'
;MARTIVRAGFTLVMPRWQGWTSDLAESAEAFAQYYPERGDQMRAAAAIARAGSTDPQALTLLLAELGPWLAEEYAAVHGVKAPRP
;
A
#
# COMPACT_ATOMS: atom_id res chain seq x y z
N MET A 1 7.17 7.13 5.51
CA MET A 1 6.55 7.04 4.18
C MET A 1 6.18 5.62 3.80
N ALA A 2 7.13 4.67 3.73
CA ALA A 2 6.85 3.28 3.34
C ALA A 2 5.71 2.60 4.15
N ARG A 3 5.67 2.81 5.48
CA ARG A 3 4.56 2.33 6.33
C ARG A 3 3.18 2.86 5.90
N THR A 4 3.12 4.11 5.43
CA THR A 4 1.88 4.75 4.97
C THR A 4 1.41 4.11 3.66
N ILE A 5 2.33 3.85 2.73
CA ILE A 5 2.04 3.15 1.47
C ILE A 5 1.45 1.77 1.74
N VAL A 6 2.07 0.97 2.61
CA VAL A 6 1.58 -0.37 2.93
C VAL A 6 0.19 -0.33 3.59
N ARG A 7 -0.02 0.59 4.54
CA ARG A 7 -1.33 0.74 5.20
C ARG A 7 -2.42 1.24 4.24
N ALA A 8 -2.07 2.12 3.31
CA ALA A 8 -3.02 2.59 2.28
C ALA A 8 -3.42 1.43 1.36
N GLY A 9 -2.46 0.63 0.89
CA GLY A 9 -2.73 -0.58 0.11
C GLY A 9 -3.61 -1.57 0.87
N PHE A 10 -3.28 -1.85 2.14
CA PHE A 10 -4.11 -2.73 2.97
C PHE A 10 -5.54 -2.22 3.13
N THR A 11 -5.74 -0.90 3.25
CA THR A 11 -7.08 -0.30 3.35
C THR A 11 -7.94 -0.56 2.10
N LEU A 12 -7.35 -0.73 0.92
CA LEU A 12 -8.10 -1.10 -0.29
C LEU A 12 -8.76 -2.47 -0.15
N VAL A 13 -8.06 -3.42 0.46
CA VAL A 13 -8.47 -4.83 0.50
C VAL A 13 -9.15 -5.21 1.82
N MET A 14 -8.98 -4.41 2.87
CA MET A 14 -9.46 -4.71 4.23
C MET A 14 -10.95 -5.13 4.28
N PRO A 15 -11.91 -4.47 3.59
CA PRO A 15 -13.31 -4.89 3.62
C PRO A 15 -13.55 -6.29 3.02
N ARG A 16 -12.72 -6.71 2.06
CA ARG A 16 -12.85 -8.00 1.37
C ARG A 16 -12.04 -9.11 2.06
N TRP A 17 -10.92 -8.75 2.69
CA TRP A 17 -10.05 -9.67 3.40
C TRP A 17 -10.65 -10.18 4.73
N GLN A 18 -11.63 -9.45 5.30
CA GLN A 18 -12.40 -9.86 6.50
C GLN A 18 -11.52 -10.11 7.74
N GLY A 19 -10.40 -9.39 7.87
CA GLY A 19 -9.49 -9.49 9.01
C GLY A 19 -8.84 -8.16 9.37
N TRP A 20 -8.12 -8.14 10.49
CA TRP A 20 -7.34 -7.00 10.95
C TRP A 20 -5.92 -7.45 11.31
N THR A 21 -4.93 -6.71 10.81
CA THR A 21 -3.54 -6.90 11.22
C THR A 21 -2.83 -5.57 11.33
N SER A 22 -1.83 -5.50 12.20
CA SER A 22 -0.89 -4.39 12.28
C SER A 22 0.47 -4.73 11.70
N ASP A 23 0.68 -6.00 11.34
CA ASP A 23 1.89 -6.48 10.69
C ASP A 23 1.91 -6.02 9.22
N LEU A 24 3.00 -5.39 8.82
CA LEU A 24 3.12 -4.80 7.49
C LEU A 24 3.42 -5.85 6.41
N ALA A 25 4.07 -6.96 6.76
CA ALA A 25 4.29 -8.05 5.82
C ALA A 25 2.97 -8.80 5.57
N GLU A 26 2.20 -9.07 6.61
CA GLU A 26 0.86 -9.68 6.46
C GLU A 26 -0.09 -8.75 5.68
N SER A 27 -0.04 -7.44 5.97
CA SER A 27 -0.77 -6.43 5.19
C SER A 27 -0.41 -6.47 3.70
N ALA A 28 0.88 -6.65 3.37
CA ALA A 28 1.36 -6.72 2.00
C ALA A 28 0.93 -8.01 1.29
N GLU A 29 0.96 -9.16 1.98
CA GLU A 29 0.47 -10.42 1.43
C GLU A 29 -1.04 -10.42 1.21
N ALA A 30 -1.81 -9.88 2.17
CA ALA A 30 -3.25 -9.70 2.01
C ALA A 30 -3.54 -8.83 0.79
N PHE A 31 -2.81 -7.73 0.60
CA PHE A 31 -2.93 -6.89 -0.60
C PHE A 31 -2.59 -7.64 -1.90
N ALA A 32 -1.49 -8.39 -1.91
CA ALA A 32 -1.01 -9.10 -3.10
C ALA A 32 -2.00 -10.17 -3.61
N GLN A 33 -2.88 -10.68 -2.75
CA GLN A 33 -3.95 -11.61 -3.17
C GLN A 33 -5.01 -10.94 -4.06
N TYR A 34 -5.27 -9.65 -3.88
CA TYR A 34 -6.27 -8.91 -4.66
C TYR A 34 -5.64 -8.07 -5.79
N TYR A 35 -4.37 -7.70 -5.64
CA TYR A 35 -3.60 -6.93 -6.64
C TYR A 35 -2.28 -7.63 -6.97
N PRO A 36 -2.33 -8.80 -7.64
CA PRO A 36 -1.14 -9.63 -7.87
C PRO A 36 -0.06 -8.92 -8.69
N GLU A 37 -0.46 -8.09 -9.67
CA GLU A 37 0.47 -7.32 -10.51
C GLU A 37 1.30 -6.29 -9.71
N ARG A 38 0.80 -5.88 -8.55
CA ARG A 38 1.46 -4.92 -7.63
C ARG A 38 2.02 -5.62 -6.39
N GLY A 39 1.89 -6.93 -6.28
CA GLY A 39 2.22 -7.70 -5.07
C GLY A 39 3.69 -7.57 -4.67
N ASP A 40 4.61 -7.73 -5.62
CA ASP A 40 6.04 -7.64 -5.35
C ASP A 40 6.47 -6.23 -4.93
N GLN A 41 5.88 -5.21 -5.54
CA GLN A 41 6.09 -3.81 -5.14
C GLN A 41 5.61 -3.59 -3.70
N MET A 42 4.46 -4.15 -3.31
CA MET A 42 3.94 -4.03 -1.94
C MET A 42 4.79 -4.78 -0.91
N ARG A 43 5.29 -5.97 -1.24
CA ARG A 43 6.24 -6.72 -0.39
C ARG A 43 7.53 -5.94 -0.18
N ALA A 44 8.08 -5.36 -1.25
CA ALA A 44 9.25 -4.51 -1.17
C ALA A 44 8.98 -3.28 -0.30
N ALA A 45 7.82 -2.63 -0.43
CA ALA A 45 7.42 -1.53 0.44
C ALA A 45 7.34 -1.94 1.92
N ALA A 46 6.86 -3.13 2.25
CA ALA A 46 6.85 -3.66 3.61
C ALA A 46 8.26 -3.94 4.15
N ALA A 47 9.15 -4.50 3.33
CA ALA A 47 10.56 -4.70 3.68
C ALA A 47 11.26 -3.37 3.98
N ILE A 48 11.09 -2.36 3.11
CA ILE A 48 11.61 -1.00 3.30
C ILE A 48 11.00 -0.37 4.57
N ALA A 49 9.71 -0.58 4.83
CA ALA A 49 9.04 -0.06 6.01
C ALA A 49 9.57 -0.65 7.34
N ARG A 50 10.11 -1.87 7.29
CA ARG A 50 10.70 -2.57 8.44
C ARG A 50 12.17 -2.22 8.64
N ALA A 51 12.97 -2.27 7.58
CA ALA A 51 14.42 -2.14 7.64
C ALA A 51 14.93 -0.71 7.44
N GLY A 52 14.11 0.17 6.86
CA GLY A 52 14.59 1.43 6.28
C GLY A 52 15.36 1.18 4.97
N SER A 53 15.62 2.26 4.22
CA SER A 53 16.47 2.22 3.03
C SER A 53 17.08 3.59 2.77
N THR A 54 18.33 3.60 2.29
CA THR A 54 19.01 4.78 1.75
C THR A 54 19.09 4.74 0.22
N ASP A 55 18.54 3.71 -0.41
CA ASP A 55 18.54 3.53 -1.86
C ASP A 55 17.54 4.52 -2.52
N PRO A 56 17.99 5.38 -3.45
CA PRO A 56 17.09 6.23 -4.22
C PRO A 56 16.00 5.45 -4.98
N GLN A 57 16.26 4.21 -5.41
CA GLN A 57 15.23 3.40 -6.08
C GLN A 57 14.07 3.04 -5.17
N ALA A 58 14.31 2.90 -3.87
CA ALA A 58 13.24 2.72 -2.89
C ALA A 58 12.32 3.95 -2.85
N LEU A 59 12.86 5.16 -3.06
CA LEU A 59 12.05 6.37 -3.14
C LEU A 59 11.19 6.38 -4.41
N THR A 60 11.77 6.01 -5.55
CA THR A 60 11.05 5.91 -6.83
C THR A 60 9.90 4.91 -6.73
N LEU A 61 10.16 3.70 -6.23
CA LEU A 61 9.13 2.69 -6.01
C LEU A 61 7.96 3.23 -5.15
N LEU A 62 8.27 3.90 -4.04
CA LEU A 62 7.25 4.36 -3.10
C LEU A 62 6.48 5.59 -3.61
N LEU A 63 7.17 6.57 -4.20
CA LEU A 63 6.60 7.88 -4.51
C LEU A 63 6.19 8.05 -5.97
N ALA A 64 6.88 7.42 -6.91
CA ALA A 64 6.61 7.57 -8.34
C ALA A 64 5.77 6.41 -8.88
N GLU A 65 5.86 5.22 -8.28
CA GLU A 65 5.12 4.03 -8.75
C GLU A 65 3.90 3.74 -7.87
N LEU A 66 4.12 3.37 -6.60
CA LEU A 66 3.03 2.94 -5.72
C LEU A 66 2.13 4.10 -5.28
N GLY A 67 2.70 5.27 -4.97
CA GLY A 67 1.95 6.42 -4.46
C GLY A 67 0.82 6.89 -5.38
N PRO A 68 1.11 7.25 -6.65
CA PRO A 68 0.09 7.71 -7.59
C PRO A 68 -0.95 6.63 -7.88
N TRP A 69 -0.51 5.39 -8.12
CA TRP A 69 -1.40 4.28 -8.37
C TRP A 69 -2.36 4.01 -7.19
N LEU A 70 -1.86 4.04 -5.95
CA LEU A 70 -2.71 3.87 -4.77
C LEU A 70 -3.74 4.99 -4.63
N ALA A 71 -3.38 6.23 -4.97
CA ALA A 71 -4.32 7.35 -4.89
C ALA A 71 -5.46 7.20 -5.89
N GLU A 72 -5.14 6.81 -7.13
CA GLU A 72 -6.12 6.54 -8.18
C GLU A 72 -7.02 5.36 -7.82
N GLU A 73 -6.43 4.23 -7.40
CA GLU A 73 -7.15 3.02 -7.03
C GLU A 73 -8.04 3.25 -5.81
N TYR A 74 -7.57 3.99 -4.81
CA TYR A 74 -8.37 4.35 -3.65
C TYR A 74 -9.57 5.21 -4.05
N ALA A 75 -9.37 6.19 -4.93
CA ALA A 75 -10.48 7.01 -5.44
C ALA A 75 -11.48 6.17 -6.24
N ALA A 76 -11.01 5.19 -7.02
CA ALA A 76 -11.87 4.29 -7.79
C ALA A 76 -12.68 3.32 -6.90
N VAL A 77 -12.07 2.76 -5.85
CA VAL A 77 -12.69 1.75 -4.99
C VAL A 77 -13.55 2.37 -3.89
N HIS A 78 -13.07 3.44 -3.25
CA HIS A 78 -13.70 4.03 -2.05
C HIS A 78 -14.30 5.41 -2.29
N GLY A 79 -14.10 5.99 -3.48
CA GLY A 79 -14.48 7.37 -3.78
C GLY A 79 -13.52 8.39 -3.18
N VAL A 80 -13.57 9.62 -3.71
CA VAL A 80 -12.83 10.75 -3.12
C VAL A 80 -13.60 11.24 -1.90
N LYS A 81 -12.95 11.19 -0.74
CA LYS A 81 -13.55 11.73 0.48
C LYS A 81 -13.73 13.24 0.32
N ALA A 82 -14.97 13.71 0.32
CA ALA A 82 -15.26 15.14 0.33
C ALA A 82 -14.64 15.79 1.60
N PRO A 83 -14.05 16.99 1.49
CA PRO A 83 -13.62 17.72 2.68
C PRO A 83 -14.83 17.90 3.60
N ARG A 84 -14.64 17.62 4.90
CA ARG A 84 -15.70 17.89 5.88
C ARG A 84 -15.92 19.41 5.95
N PRO A 85 -17.19 19.87 6.04
CA PRO A 85 -17.49 21.28 6.26
C PRO A 85 -16.95 21.80 7.58
#